data_AF-A0A382UFV2-F1
#
_entry.id   AF-A0A382UFV2-F1
#
_cell.length_a   1.000
_cell.length_b   1.000
_cell.length_c   1.000
_cell.angle_alpha   90.00
_cell.angle_beta   90.00
_cell.angle_gamma   90.00
#
_symmetry.space_group_name_H-M   'P 1'
#
loop_
_entity.id
_entity.type
_entity.pdbx_description
1 polymer ?
#
loop_
_entity_poly.entity_id
_entity_poly.type
_entity_poly.pdbx_seq_one_letter_code
_entity_poly.pdbx_strand_id
1 'polypeptide(L)'
;EISNVDPLRYGLIFERFLNPDRVSPPDIDIDFADDRREEVIEYVREKYGRDSVAQIITFGTMGAKSVIRDVARVMGLSFGEGDRLAKMVPAELKITLKNAIRKSPDLKEAYDNEEVTRELIDTAFVLEDLTRNSSVHAAGVVIGAEPLVNILPLKKDEDGAITTQYPMGPVEDLGLLKMDFLGLKTLTVIRNTCEMVKQWRDIEIDLDRVPTDDAKTYDQLNSGHTVGVFQLESGGMRDLCRKFKLGSIEHITALVALYRPGPMDLIPDFIRRRHGEVEINYPHPLLEPIAKE
;
A
#
# COMPACT_ATOMS: atom_id res chain seq x y z
N GLU A 1 -8.72 -13.69 17.82
CA GLU A 1 -8.30 -12.34 18.25
C GLU A 1 -8.21 -11.44 17.02
N ILE A 2 -8.27 -10.11 17.14
CA ILE A 2 -8.26 -9.17 15.98
C ILE A 2 -6.84 -8.71 15.65
N SER A 3 -5.99 -8.52 16.67
CA SER A 3 -4.58 -8.16 16.54
C SER A 3 -3.75 -9.05 17.45
N ASN A 4 -2.55 -9.42 17.00
CA ASN A 4 -1.59 -10.24 17.74
C ASN A 4 -0.42 -9.40 18.31
N VAL A 5 -0.55 -8.06 18.30
CA VAL A 5 0.46 -7.14 18.83
C VAL A 5 -0.02 -6.56 20.16
N ASP A 6 0.85 -6.58 21.18
CA ASP A 6 0.59 -5.95 22.48
C ASP A 6 0.68 -4.41 22.36
N PRO A 7 -0.45 -3.67 22.42
CA PRO A 7 -0.43 -2.23 22.25
C PRO A 7 0.23 -1.50 23.42
N LEU A 8 0.22 -2.06 24.63
CA LEU A 8 0.81 -1.42 25.80
C LEU A 8 2.33 -1.49 25.76
N ARG A 9 2.89 -2.62 25.30
CA ARG A 9 4.34 -2.79 25.11
C ARG A 9 4.92 -1.76 24.15
N TYR A 10 4.22 -1.46 23.07
CA TYR A 10 4.69 -0.57 22.00
C TYR A 10 4.10 0.84 22.07
N GLY A 11 3.43 1.21 23.16
CA GLY A 11 2.86 2.55 23.35
C GLY A 11 1.81 2.94 22.30
N LEU A 12 1.10 1.97 21.73
CA LEU A 12 0.07 2.20 20.71
C LEU A 12 -1.18 2.81 21.36
N ILE A 13 -1.59 3.97 20.85
CA ILE A 13 -2.67 4.78 21.43
C ILE A 13 -4.03 4.34 20.86
N PHE A 14 -4.97 3.96 21.72
CA PHE A 14 -6.31 3.53 21.30
C PHE A 14 -7.12 4.65 20.63
N GLU A 15 -7.00 5.88 21.14
CA GLU A 15 -7.67 7.07 20.61
C GLU A 15 -7.24 7.41 19.18
N ARG A 16 -6.08 6.88 18.74
CA ARG A 16 -5.64 6.99 17.35
C ARG A 16 -6.44 6.08 16.41
N PHE A 17 -6.99 4.98 16.94
CA PHE A 17 -7.88 4.05 16.24
C PHE A 17 -9.34 4.48 16.35
N LEU A 18 -9.84 4.74 17.57
CA LEU A 18 -11.20 5.18 17.82
C LEU A 18 -11.20 6.42 18.73
N ASN A 19 -11.47 7.57 18.13
CA ASN A 19 -11.46 8.84 18.84
C ASN A 19 -12.88 9.15 19.39
N PRO A 20 -13.06 9.32 20.71
CA PRO A 20 -14.38 9.62 21.29
C PRO A 20 -14.97 10.96 20.80
N ASP A 21 -14.12 11.91 20.41
CA ASP A 21 -14.53 13.23 19.94
C ASP A 21 -14.84 13.26 18.43
N ARG A 22 -14.61 12.15 17.71
CA ARG A 22 -14.88 12.04 16.27
C ARG A 22 -15.82 10.88 16.00
N VAL A 23 -17.03 11.19 15.55
CA VAL A 23 -18.01 10.19 15.12
C VAL A 23 -17.64 9.72 13.70
N SER A 24 -16.75 8.73 13.63
CA SER A 24 -16.46 7.97 12.41
C SER A 24 -16.42 6.49 12.74
N PRO A 25 -17.04 5.62 11.91
CA PRO A 25 -16.87 4.18 12.07
C PRO A 25 -15.38 3.80 12.05
N PRO A 26 -14.93 2.86 12.90
CA PRO A 26 -13.58 2.35 12.81
C PRO A 26 -13.42 1.55 11.50
N ASP A 27 -12.32 1.79 10.79
CA ASP A 27 -11.93 1.02 9.60
C ASP A 27 -10.91 -0.04 10.05
N ILE A 28 -11.22 -1.32 9.84
CA ILE A 28 -10.35 -2.44 10.21
C ILE A 28 -9.97 -3.18 8.94
N ASP A 29 -8.69 -3.04 8.58
CA ASP A 29 -8.07 -3.76 7.49
C ASP A 29 -7.49 -5.08 8.04
N ILE A 30 -7.85 -6.21 7.44
CA ILE A 30 -7.40 -7.53 7.88
C ILE A 30 -6.63 -8.21 6.75
N ASP A 31 -5.39 -8.59 7.04
CA ASP A 31 -4.52 -9.33 6.13
C ASP A 31 -4.76 -10.85 6.23
N PHE A 32 -4.88 -11.49 5.08
CA PHE A 32 -4.97 -12.94 4.92
C PHE A 32 -3.87 -13.44 3.99
N ALA A 33 -3.56 -14.74 4.06
CA ALA A 33 -2.80 -15.40 3.01
C ALA A 33 -3.52 -15.18 1.66
N ASP A 34 -2.79 -14.71 0.66
CA ASP A 34 -3.36 -14.28 -0.62
C ASP A 34 -4.15 -15.40 -1.33
N ASP A 35 -3.67 -16.64 -1.20
CA ASP A 35 -4.29 -17.84 -1.76
C ASP A 35 -5.49 -18.39 -0.98
N ARG A 36 -5.78 -17.85 0.22
CA ARG A 36 -6.93 -18.24 1.05
C ARG A 36 -7.91 -17.09 1.31
N ARG A 37 -7.63 -15.90 0.79
CA ARG A 37 -8.49 -14.72 0.92
C ARG A 37 -9.92 -14.98 0.45
N GLU A 38 -10.10 -15.69 -0.67
CA GLU A 38 -11.45 -15.95 -1.22
C GLU A 38 -12.27 -16.87 -0.31
N GLU A 39 -11.63 -17.80 0.42
CA GLU A 39 -12.32 -18.66 1.40
C GLU A 39 -12.98 -17.81 2.50
N VAL A 40 -12.31 -16.73 2.93
CA VAL A 40 -12.83 -15.82 3.95
C VAL A 40 -13.99 -15.00 3.41
N ILE A 41 -13.87 -14.48 2.19
CA ILE A 41 -14.96 -13.76 1.52
C ILE A 41 -16.19 -14.66 1.39
N GLU A 42 -15.98 -15.91 0.99
CA GLU A 42 -17.06 -16.88 0.85
C GLU A 42 -17.71 -17.21 2.19
N TYR A 43 -16.92 -17.41 3.26
CA TYR A 43 -17.44 -17.55 4.61
C TYR A 43 -18.29 -16.35 5.05
N VAL A 44 -17.86 -15.11 4.74
CA VAL A 44 -18.64 -13.90 5.04
C VAL A 44 -19.96 -13.89 4.26
N ARG A 45 -19.95 -14.26 2.98
CA ARG A 45 -21.16 -14.40 2.15
C ARG A 45 -22.12 -15.46 2.70
N GLU A 46 -21.62 -16.60 3.14
CA GLU A 46 -22.45 -17.66 3.74
C GLU A 46 -23.03 -17.22 5.08
N LYS A 47 -22.23 -16.52 5.89
CA LYS A 47 -22.62 -16.10 7.24
C LYS A 47 -23.65 -14.98 7.26
N TYR A 48 -23.48 -13.96 6.40
CA TYR A 48 -24.33 -12.77 6.40
C TYR A 48 -25.34 -12.72 5.25
N GLY A 49 -25.28 -13.70 4.33
CA GLY A 49 -26.15 -13.80 3.17
C GLY A 49 -25.48 -13.29 1.90
N ARG A 50 -25.56 -14.08 0.82
CA ARG A 50 -24.93 -13.77 -0.48
C ARG A 50 -25.41 -12.45 -1.07
N ASP A 51 -26.66 -12.09 -0.83
CA ASP A 51 -27.26 -10.85 -1.35
C ASP A 51 -26.93 -9.61 -0.50
N SER A 52 -26.36 -9.83 0.69
CA SER A 52 -25.97 -8.79 1.64
C SER A 52 -24.47 -8.50 1.62
N VAL A 53 -23.69 -9.24 0.83
CA VAL A 53 -22.22 -9.10 0.76
C VAL A 53 -21.77 -8.93 -0.69
N ALA A 54 -21.06 -7.85 -0.98
CA ALA A 54 -20.50 -7.60 -2.31
C ALA A 54 -19.09 -7.03 -2.20
N GLN A 55 -18.29 -7.17 -3.26
CA GLN A 55 -17.03 -6.45 -3.34
C GLN A 55 -17.26 -5.02 -3.85
N ILE A 56 -16.39 -4.08 -3.48
CA ILE A 56 -16.50 -2.69 -3.91
C ILE A 56 -15.89 -2.55 -5.31
N ILE A 57 -16.53 -1.81 -6.21
CA ILE A 57 -15.97 -1.52 -7.53
C ILE A 57 -14.87 -0.46 -7.46
N THR A 58 -13.92 -0.56 -8.38
CA THR A 58 -12.92 0.46 -8.65
C THR A 58 -12.98 0.89 -10.09
N PHE A 59 -12.61 2.14 -10.34
CA PHE A 59 -12.54 2.71 -11.67
C PHE A 59 -11.09 3.03 -11.99
N GLY A 60 -10.59 2.44 -13.08
CA GLY A 60 -9.28 2.78 -13.63
C GLY A 60 -9.40 4.06 -14.46
N THR A 61 -8.63 5.08 -14.12
CA THR A 61 -8.54 6.33 -14.89
C THR A 61 -7.30 6.36 -15.79
N MET A 62 -7.34 7.21 -16.81
CA MET A 62 -6.23 7.41 -17.74
C MET A 62 -5.19 8.36 -17.13
N GLY A 63 -4.21 7.79 -16.42
CA GLY A 63 -3.07 8.56 -15.90
C GLY A 63 -2.13 9.06 -17.01
N ALA A 64 -1.30 10.07 -16.70
CA ALA A 64 -0.44 10.77 -17.67
C ALA A 64 0.38 9.84 -18.60
N LYS A 65 1.00 8.79 -18.08
CA LYS A 65 1.77 7.83 -18.91
C LYS A 65 0.89 6.95 -19.78
N SER A 66 -0.24 6.49 -19.26
CA SER A 66 -1.17 5.63 -20.01
C SER A 66 -1.89 6.39 -21.11
N VAL A 67 -2.33 7.63 -20.84
CA VAL A 67 -3.02 8.44 -21.84
C VAL A 67 -2.13 8.77 -23.03
N ILE A 68 -0.84 9.10 -22.79
CA ILE A 68 0.14 9.31 -23.87
C ILE A 68 0.25 8.07 -24.77
N ARG A 69 0.40 6.88 -24.18
CA ARG A 69 0.52 5.63 -24.95
C ARG A 69 -0.77 5.29 -25.70
N ASP A 70 -1.92 5.51 -25.08
CA ASP A 70 -3.22 5.21 -25.68
C ASP A 70 -3.51 6.14 -26.86
N VAL A 71 -3.24 7.45 -26.73
CA VAL A 71 -3.38 8.42 -27.84
C VAL A 71 -2.37 8.16 -28.95
N ALA A 72 -1.10 7.88 -28.61
CA ALA A 72 -0.07 7.52 -29.60
C ALA A 72 -0.52 6.39 -30.52
N ARG A 73 -1.10 5.33 -29.94
CA ARG A 73 -1.60 4.18 -30.68
C ARG A 73 -2.75 4.55 -31.62
N VAL A 74 -3.68 5.40 -31.18
CA VAL A 74 -4.83 5.83 -31.99
C VAL A 74 -4.38 6.73 -33.15
N MET A 75 -3.37 7.57 -32.94
CA MET A 75 -2.77 8.41 -33.98
C MET A 75 -1.89 7.64 -34.97
N GLY A 76 -1.71 6.32 -34.79
CA GLY A 76 -0.92 5.47 -35.67
C GLY A 76 0.59 5.55 -35.45
N LEU A 77 1.04 6.09 -34.31
CA LEU A 77 2.45 6.08 -33.93
C LEU A 77 2.91 4.68 -33.53
N SER A 78 4.21 4.42 -33.68
CA SER A 78 4.80 3.18 -33.21
C SER A 78 4.79 3.09 -31.68
N PHE A 79 4.79 1.86 -31.16
CA PHE A 79 4.91 1.62 -29.72
C PHE A 79 6.15 2.29 -29.11
N GLY A 80 7.26 2.31 -29.86
CA GLY A 80 8.52 2.92 -29.43
C GLY A 80 8.39 4.44 -29.23
N GLU A 81 7.66 5.13 -30.10
CA GLU A 81 7.42 6.57 -29.98
C GLU A 81 6.54 6.89 -28.76
N GLY A 82 5.43 6.16 -28.59
CA GLY A 82 4.56 6.33 -27.43
C GLY A 82 5.27 6.03 -26.10
N ASP A 83 6.11 4.99 -26.06
CA ASP A 83 6.87 4.64 -24.86
C ASP A 83 8.02 5.63 -24.57
N ARG A 84 8.68 6.16 -25.61
CA ARG A 84 9.66 7.25 -25.49
C ARG A 84 9.05 8.44 -24.74
N LEU A 85 7.90 8.93 -25.20
CA LEU A 85 7.21 10.06 -24.58
C LEU A 85 6.72 9.75 -23.16
N ALA A 86 6.16 8.55 -22.94
CA ALA A 86 5.69 8.15 -21.61
C ALA A 86 6.82 8.01 -20.58
N LYS A 87 8.05 7.68 -21.01
CA LYS A 87 9.23 7.63 -20.13
C LYS A 87 9.75 9.02 -19.74
N MET A 88 9.48 10.05 -20.54
CA MET A 88 9.82 11.43 -20.20
C MET A 88 8.94 12.01 -19.09
N VAL A 89 7.80 11.38 -18.78
CA VAL A 89 6.95 11.76 -17.64
C VAL A 89 7.61 11.32 -16.32
N PRO A 90 7.85 12.24 -15.36
CA PRO A 90 8.45 11.91 -14.07
C PRO A 90 7.71 10.81 -13.32
N ALA A 91 8.45 9.97 -12.58
CA ALA A 91 7.90 8.89 -11.77
C ALA A 91 7.41 9.40 -10.41
N GLU A 92 6.37 10.24 -10.44
CA GLU A 92 5.74 10.82 -9.25
C GLU A 92 4.29 10.31 -9.12
N LEU A 93 3.87 10.04 -7.89
CA LEU A 93 2.51 9.60 -7.58
C LEU A 93 1.50 10.67 -8.01
N LYS A 94 0.49 10.26 -8.79
CA LYS A 94 -0.60 11.12 -9.29
C LYS A 94 -0.13 12.35 -10.08
N ILE A 95 0.98 12.23 -10.82
CA ILE A 95 1.43 13.30 -11.71
C ILE A 95 0.43 13.52 -12.86
N THR A 96 0.05 14.77 -13.07
CA THR A 96 -0.74 15.24 -14.22
C THR A 96 0.17 15.60 -15.40
N LEU A 97 -0.31 15.52 -16.64
CA LEU A 97 0.39 15.94 -17.85
C LEU A 97 0.92 17.39 -17.74
N LYS A 98 0.10 18.29 -17.18
CA LYS A 98 0.48 19.70 -16.98
C LYS A 98 1.72 19.86 -16.10
N ASN A 99 1.78 19.10 -15.01
CA ASN A 99 2.94 19.08 -14.12
C ASN A 99 4.12 18.32 -14.74
N ALA A 100 3.86 17.27 -15.52
CA ALA A 100 4.90 16.53 -16.22
C ALA A 100 5.68 17.43 -17.19
N ILE A 101 4.99 18.22 -18.02
CA ILE A 101 5.62 19.17 -18.96
C ILE A 101 6.40 20.25 -18.21
N ARG A 102 5.89 20.72 -17.06
CA ARG A 102 6.61 21.72 -16.24
C ARG A 102 7.89 21.18 -15.61
N LYS A 103 7.89 19.92 -15.18
CA LYS A 103 8.99 19.29 -14.45
C LYS A 103 10.01 18.58 -15.34
N SER A 104 9.63 18.18 -16.56
CA SER A 104 10.47 17.44 -17.49
C SER A 104 10.89 18.35 -18.66
N PRO A 105 12.15 18.81 -18.71
CA PRO A 105 12.66 19.59 -19.83
C PRO A 105 12.52 18.86 -21.16
N ASP A 106 12.82 17.55 -21.19
CA ASP A 106 12.77 16.72 -22.39
C ASP A 106 11.34 16.62 -22.96
N LEU A 107 10.36 16.42 -22.08
CA LEU A 107 8.95 16.35 -22.50
C LEU A 107 8.47 17.71 -23.03
N LYS A 108 8.92 18.80 -22.38
CA LYS A 108 8.60 20.16 -22.82
C LYS A 108 9.22 20.47 -24.17
N GLU A 109 10.48 20.10 -24.38
CA GLU A 109 11.17 20.30 -25.65
C GLU A 109 10.48 19.52 -26.78
N ALA A 110 10.09 18.26 -26.53
CA ALA A 110 9.35 17.46 -27.49
C ALA A 110 7.97 18.10 -27.81
N TYR A 111 7.27 18.61 -26.81
CA TYR A 111 6.00 19.32 -26.99
C TYR A 111 6.15 20.64 -27.78
N ASP A 112 7.21 21.40 -27.52
CA ASP A 112 7.46 22.69 -28.15
C ASP A 112 7.98 22.53 -29.60
N ASN A 113 8.74 21.47 -29.90
CA ASN A 113 9.46 21.34 -31.19
C ASN A 113 8.90 20.24 -32.13
N GLU A 114 8.22 19.22 -31.63
CA GLU A 114 7.68 18.13 -32.46
C GLU A 114 6.15 18.32 -32.65
N GLU A 115 5.70 18.66 -33.86
CA GLU A 115 4.29 18.94 -34.16
C GLU A 115 3.35 17.78 -33.80
N VAL A 116 3.75 16.56 -34.15
CA VAL A 116 3.00 15.33 -33.84
C VAL A 116 2.89 15.10 -32.33
N THR A 117 3.97 15.37 -31.58
CA THR A 117 3.96 15.25 -30.11
C THR A 117 3.06 16.30 -29.49
N ARG A 118 3.04 17.53 -30.02
CA ARG A 118 2.13 18.57 -29.56
C ARG A 118 0.67 18.16 -29.72
N GLU A 119 0.29 17.72 -30.92
CA GLU A 119 -1.08 17.27 -31.20
C GLU A 119 -1.49 16.08 -30.30
N LEU A 120 -0.56 15.14 -30.09
CA LEU A 120 -0.76 14.01 -29.18
C LEU A 120 -1.03 14.47 -27.75
N ILE A 121 -0.19 15.37 -27.22
CA ILE A 121 -0.29 15.85 -25.84
C ILE A 121 -1.53 16.72 -25.66
N ASP A 122 -1.88 17.55 -26.65
CA ASP A 122 -3.10 18.35 -26.66
C ASP A 122 -4.35 17.46 -26.61
N THR A 123 -4.35 16.37 -27.39
CA THR A 123 -5.40 15.35 -27.33
C THR A 123 -5.42 14.64 -25.98
N ALA A 124 -4.24 14.30 -25.45
CA ALA A 124 -4.10 13.63 -24.16
C ALA A 124 -4.60 14.49 -22.99
N PHE A 125 -4.50 15.82 -23.05
CA PHE A 125 -5.08 16.72 -22.04
C PHE A 125 -6.59 16.60 -21.91
N VAL A 126 -7.30 16.32 -23.01
CA VAL A 126 -8.76 16.14 -23.00
C VAL A 126 -9.15 14.80 -22.38
N LEU A 127 -8.27 13.79 -22.50
CA LEU A 127 -8.54 12.42 -22.07
C LEU A 127 -7.95 12.06 -20.70
N GLU A 128 -7.05 12.89 -20.16
CA GLU A 128 -6.45 12.71 -18.84
C GLU A 128 -7.54 12.60 -17.77
N ASP A 129 -7.36 11.63 -16.86
CA ASP A 129 -8.25 11.34 -15.73
C ASP A 129 -9.66 10.86 -16.10
N LEU A 130 -9.97 10.67 -17.39
CA LEU A 130 -11.20 10.01 -17.78
C LEU A 130 -11.20 8.54 -17.31
N THR A 131 -12.38 8.07 -16.89
CA THR A 131 -12.59 6.69 -16.49
C THR A 131 -12.57 5.78 -17.72
N ARG A 132 -11.75 4.74 -17.69
CA ARG A 132 -11.55 3.82 -18.81
C ARG A 132 -12.20 2.47 -18.61
N ASN A 133 -12.11 1.93 -17.40
CA ASN A 133 -12.59 0.58 -17.10
C ASN A 133 -13.06 0.48 -15.64
N SER A 134 -13.94 -0.49 -15.39
CA SER A 134 -14.25 -0.94 -14.03
C SER A 134 -13.44 -2.19 -13.69
N SER A 135 -13.08 -2.32 -12.42
CA SER A 135 -12.48 -3.53 -11.83
C SER A 135 -13.01 -3.70 -10.40
N VAL A 136 -12.59 -4.77 -9.74
CA VAL A 136 -12.96 -5.05 -8.34
C VAL A 136 -11.90 -4.47 -7.42
N HIS A 137 -12.30 -3.84 -6.31
CA HIS A 137 -11.36 -3.40 -5.28
C HIS A 137 -10.60 -4.62 -4.76
N ALA A 138 -9.27 -4.50 -4.73
CA ALA A 138 -8.39 -5.60 -4.35
C ALA A 138 -8.60 -6.07 -2.91
N ALA A 139 -9.24 -5.27 -2.05
CA ALA A 139 -9.51 -5.61 -0.66
C ALA A 139 -10.97 -5.42 -0.22
N GLY A 140 -11.73 -4.58 -0.91
CA GLY A 140 -12.91 -3.93 -0.33
C GLY A 140 -14.14 -4.81 -0.42
N VAL A 141 -14.71 -5.15 0.73
CA VAL A 141 -15.95 -5.89 0.86
C VAL A 141 -16.94 -5.05 1.64
N VAL A 142 -18.17 -4.99 1.16
CA VAL A 142 -19.28 -4.34 1.86
C VAL A 142 -20.23 -5.40 2.41
N ILE A 143 -20.69 -5.18 3.65
CA ILE A 143 -21.62 -6.07 4.35
C ILE A 143 -22.84 -5.23 4.77
N GLY A 144 -23.99 -5.52 4.18
CA GLY A 144 -25.26 -4.87 4.48
C GLY A 144 -26.05 -5.60 5.56
N ALA A 145 -26.91 -4.86 6.28
CA ALA A 145 -27.88 -5.44 7.22
C ALA A 145 -29.11 -6.05 6.52
N GLU A 146 -29.30 -5.71 5.24
CA GLU A 146 -30.35 -6.21 4.35
C GLU A 146 -29.74 -6.49 2.95
N PRO A 147 -30.49 -7.02 1.98
CA PRO A 147 -29.98 -7.22 0.62
C PRO A 147 -29.48 -5.91 0.00
N LEU A 148 -28.26 -5.90 -0.52
CA LEU A 148 -27.58 -4.69 -1.01
C LEU A 148 -28.31 -4.02 -2.18
N VAL A 149 -29.08 -4.78 -2.96
CA VAL A 149 -29.93 -4.27 -4.04
C VAL A 149 -30.96 -3.23 -3.58
N ASN A 150 -31.35 -3.24 -2.30
CA ASN A 150 -32.28 -2.26 -1.73
C ASN A 150 -31.60 -0.92 -1.44
N ILE A 151 -30.26 -0.90 -1.35
CA ILE A 151 -29.48 0.25 -0.87
C ILE A 151 -28.66 0.87 -2.01
N LEU A 152 -28.03 0.06 -2.85
CA LEU A 152 -27.18 0.53 -3.94
C LEU A 152 -27.26 -0.37 -5.20
N PRO A 153 -26.96 0.19 -6.37
CA PRO A 153 -26.88 -0.59 -7.60
C PRO A 153 -25.69 -1.56 -7.57
N LEU A 154 -25.93 -2.79 -8.02
CA LEU A 154 -24.93 -3.85 -8.13
C LEU A 154 -24.60 -4.17 -9.60
N LYS A 155 -23.42 -4.73 -9.83
CA LYS A 155 -22.97 -5.29 -11.10
C LYS A 155 -22.58 -6.74 -10.85
N LYS A 156 -23.02 -7.63 -11.74
CA LYS A 156 -22.56 -9.01 -11.81
C LYS A 156 -21.64 -9.16 -13.02
N ASP A 157 -20.47 -9.75 -12.84
CA ASP A 157 -19.58 -10.09 -13.96
C ASP A 157 -19.93 -11.46 -14.57
N GLU A 158 -19.18 -11.87 -15.60
CA GLU A 158 -19.40 -13.13 -16.33
C GLU A 158 -19.16 -14.36 -15.44
N ASP A 159 -18.24 -14.26 -14.48
CA ASP A 159 -17.92 -15.30 -13.50
C ASP A 159 -18.92 -15.35 -12.33
N GLY A 160 -19.83 -14.38 -12.29
CA GLY A 160 -20.92 -14.29 -11.34
C GLY A 160 -20.58 -13.57 -10.03
N ALA A 161 -19.39 -12.97 -9.93
CA ALA A 161 -19.02 -12.14 -8.79
C ALA A 161 -19.86 -10.86 -8.78
N ILE A 162 -20.32 -10.51 -7.57
CA ILE A 162 -21.17 -9.35 -7.33
C ILE A 162 -20.31 -8.21 -6.81
N THR A 163 -20.42 -7.08 -7.48
CA THR A 163 -19.74 -5.83 -7.13
C THR A 163 -20.74 -4.69 -6.95
N THR A 164 -20.41 -3.72 -6.11
CA THR A 164 -21.14 -2.44 -6.08
C THR A 164 -20.98 -1.71 -7.42
N GLN A 165 -21.85 -0.77 -7.77
CA GLN A 165 -21.56 0.19 -8.84
C GLN A 165 -21.01 1.52 -8.30
N TYR A 166 -21.12 1.72 -6.99
CA TYR A 166 -20.51 2.85 -6.30
C TYR A 166 -19.10 2.51 -5.82
N PRO A 167 -18.11 3.39 -6.06
CA PRO A 167 -16.78 3.23 -5.51
C PRO A 167 -16.78 3.48 -4.00
N MET A 168 -15.63 3.29 -3.35
CA MET A 168 -15.46 3.34 -1.90
C MET A 168 -16.13 4.55 -1.21
N GLY A 169 -15.88 5.77 -1.67
CA GLY A 169 -16.42 6.99 -1.03
C GLY A 169 -17.95 6.99 -0.89
N PRO A 170 -18.72 6.90 -1.99
CA PRO A 170 -20.17 6.86 -1.90
C PRO A 170 -20.73 5.64 -1.14
N VAL A 171 -20.02 4.52 -1.08
CA VAL A 171 -20.40 3.37 -0.24
C VAL A 171 -20.30 3.72 1.26
N GLU A 172 -19.23 4.41 1.64
CA GLU A 172 -19.03 4.92 3.02
C GLU A 172 -20.06 6.00 3.38
N ASP A 173 -20.38 6.90 2.44
CA ASP A 173 -21.38 7.95 2.63
C ASP A 173 -22.79 7.38 2.90
N LEU A 174 -23.09 6.19 2.39
CA LEU A 174 -24.33 5.46 2.66
C LEU A 174 -24.33 4.76 4.04
N GLY A 175 -23.23 4.84 4.79
CA GLY A 175 -23.10 4.25 6.12
C GLY A 175 -23.01 2.73 6.13
N LEU A 176 -22.65 2.12 4.99
CA LEU A 176 -22.48 0.67 4.91
C LEU A 176 -21.19 0.22 5.60
N LEU A 177 -21.24 -0.97 6.22
CA LEU A 177 -20.06 -1.57 6.82
C LEU A 177 -19.10 -2.00 5.70
N LYS A 178 -17.95 -1.34 5.63
CA LYS A 178 -16.81 -1.71 4.81
C LYS A 178 -15.84 -2.52 5.66
N MET A 179 -15.30 -3.59 5.07
CA MET A 179 -14.12 -4.27 5.56
C MET A 179 -13.14 -4.49 4.41
N ASP A 180 -11.86 -4.24 4.66
CA ASP A 180 -10.81 -4.58 3.70
C ASP A 180 -10.18 -5.93 4.07
N PHE A 181 -10.35 -6.91 3.18
CA PHE A 181 -9.67 -8.21 3.26
C PHE A 181 -8.51 -8.20 2.28
N LEU A 182 -7.29 -8.01 2.78
CA LEU A 182 -6.10 -7.91 1.96
C LEU A 182 -5.47 -9.29 1.78
N GLY A 183 -5.06 -9.59 0.55
CA GLY A 183 -4.27 -10.79 0.25
C GLY A 183 -2.79 -10.46 0.34
N LEU A 184 -2.13 -10.88 1.43
CA LEU A 184 -0.73 -10.61 1.67
C LEU A 184 0.12 -11.85 1.38
N LYS A 185 0.87 -11.81 0.28
CA LYS A 185 1.77 -12.90 -0.15
C LYS A 185 2.78 -13.30 0.92
N THR A 186 3.21 -12.35 1.76
CA THR A 186 4.11 -12.62 2.89
C THR A 186 3.54 -13.68 3.84
N LEU A 187 2.24 -13.62 4.14
CA LEU A 187 1.58 -14.59 5.03
C LEU A 187 1.56 -15.98 4.40
N THR A 188 1.33 -16.07 3.09
CA THR A 188 1.40 -17.33 2.33
C THR A 188 2.80 -17.93 2.37
N VAL A 189 3.83 -17.11 2.18
CA VAL A 189 5.24 -17.55 2.26
C VAL A 189 5.56 -18.05 3.68
N ILE A 190 5.15 -17.34 4.72
CA ILE A 190 5.38 -17.75 6.11
C ILE A 190 4.66 -19.07 6.42
N ARG A 191 3.38 -19.22 6.04
CA ARG A 191 2.60 -20.44 6.25
C ARG A 191 3.28 -21.64 5.58
N ASN A 192 3.59 -21.53 4.29
CA ASN A 192 4.25 -22.60 3.53
C ASN A 192 5.61 -22.94 4.14
N THR A 193 6.36 -21.94 4.63
CA THR A 193 7.64 -22.18 5.33
C THR A 193 7.44 -22.98 6.61
N CYS A 194 6.45 -22.64 7.44
CA CYS A 194 6.15 -23.39 8.66
C CYS A 194 5.71 -24.83 8.36
N GLU A 195 4.86 -25.02 7.36
CA GLU A 195 4.43 -26.36 6.89
C GLU A 195 5.61 -27.22 6.45
N MET A 196 6.55 -26.63 5.67
CA MET A 196 7.76 -27.31 5.25
C MET A 196 8.67 -27.65 6.44
N VAL A 197 8.86 -26.72 7.39
CA VAL A 197 9.66 -27.01 8.59
C VAL A 197 9.04 -28.16 9.38
N LYS A 198 7.72 -28.19 9.55
CA LYS A 198 7.01 -29.30 10.19
C LYS A 198 7.22 -30.61 9.43
N GLN A 199 7.05 -30.62 8.11
CA GLN A 199 7.18 -31.82 7.28
C GLN A 199 8.60 -32.42 7.31
N TRP A 200 9.64 -31.57 7.25
CA TRP A 200 11.02 -32.03 7.06
C TRP A 200 11.83 -32.12 8.35
N ARG A 201 11.43 -31.40 9.40
CA ARG A 201 12.14 -31.34 10.69
C ARG A 201 11.30 -31.79 11.88
N ASP A 202 10.00 -32.03 11.70
CA ASP A 202 9.04 -32.33 12.77
C ASP A 202 9.04 -31.25 13.87
N ILE A 203 9.22 -30.00 13.46
CA ILE A 203 9.17 -28.83 14.34
C ILE A 203 7.92 -28.03 14.00
N GLU A 204 7.05 -27.87 14.99
CA GLU A 204 5.90 -26.99 14.91
C GLU A 204 6.29 -25.58 15.39
N ILE A 205 6.09 -24.58 14.54
CA ILE A 205 6.38 -23.18 14.83
C ILE A 205 5.07 -22.49 15.20
N ASP A 206 4.99 -22.01 16.44
CA ASP A 206 3.94 -21.10 16.88
C ASP A 206 4.40 -19.65 16.63
N LEU A 207 3.80 -19.00 15.62
CA LEU A 207 4.19 -17.66 15.20
C LEU A 207 3.94 -16.60 16.29
N ASP A 208 2.93 -16.80 17.14
CA ASP A 208 2.59 -15.87 18.22
C ASP A 208 3.59 -15.95 19.39
N ARG A 209 4.49 -16.95 19.36
CA ARG A 209 5.50 -17.19 20.40
C ARG A 209 6.93 -17.03 19.92
N VAL A 210 7.15 -16.55 18.69
CA VAL A 210 8.49 -16.31 18.18
C VAL A 210 9.16 -15.19 18.99
N PRO A 211 10.38 -15.41 19.53
CA PRO A 211 11.08 -14.38 20.30
C PRO A 211 11.42 -13.17 19.42
N THR A 212 11.22 -11.98 19.97
CA THR A 212 11.48 -10.71 19.27
C THR A 212 12.91 -10.19 19.45
N ASP A 213 13.76 -10.89 20.19
CA ASP A 213 15.10 -10.48 20.60
C ASP A 213 16.21 -11.42 20.08
N ASP A 214 15.93 -12.19 19.02
CA ASP A 214 16.89 -13.13 18.46
C ASP A 214 18.10 -12.43 17.79
N ALA A 215 19.28 -12.61 18.38
CA ALA A 215 20.52 -11.99 17.90
C ALA A 215 20.88 -12.40 16.46
N LYS A 216 20.64 -13.66 16.08
CA LYS A 216 20.98 -14.15 14.73
C LYS A 216 20.14 -13.47 13.65
N THR A 217 18.87 -13.23 13.95
CA THR A 217 17.95 -12.46 13.10
C THR A 217 18.51 -11.05 12.90
N TYR A 218 18.87 -10.34 13.97
CA TYR A 218 19.43 -9.00 13.85
C TYR A 218 20.79 -8.95 13.14
N ASP A 219 21.66 -9.93 13.33
CA ASP A 219 22.93 -10.03 12.61
C ASP A 219 22.72 -10.19 11.08
N GLN A 220 21.72 -10.97 10.68
CA GLN A 220 21.34 -11.10 9.28
C GLN A 220 20.83 -9.76 8.71
N LEU A 221 19.94 -9.06 9.43
CA LEU A 221 19.43 -7.76 8.98
C LEU A 221 20.56 -6.72 8.90
N ASN A 222 21.45 -6.70 9.88
CA ASN A 222 22.58 -5.76 9.98
C ASN A 222 23.70 -6.00 8.97
N SER A 223 23.76 -7.18 8.38
CA SER A 223 24.66 -7.47 7.26
C SER A 223 24.04 -7.09 5.90
N GLY A 224 22.77 -6.70 5.87
CA GLY A 224 22.04 -6.30 4.66
C GLY A 224 21.61 -7.47 3.78
N HIS A 225 21.56 -8.68 4.36
CA HIS A 225 21.03 -9.90 3.72
C HIS A 225 19.51 -9.99 3.90
N THR A 226 18.80 -8.99 3.38
CA THR A 226 17.34 -8.83 3.55
C THR A 226 16.56 -9.06 2.24
N VAL A 227 17.15 -9.71 1.24
CA VAL A 227 16.40 -10.15 0.05
C VAL A 227 15.37 -11.19 0.49
N GLY A 228 14.09 -10.97 0.17
CA GLY A 228 12.98 -11.80 0.64
C GLY A 228 12.54 -11.53 2.09
N VAL A 229 13.05 -10.47 2.74
CA VAL A 229 12.56 -10.02 4.05
C VAL A 229 11.57 -8.88 3.84
N PHE A 230 10.30 -9.14 4.16
CA PHE A 230 9.19 -8.21 3.95
C PHE A 230 9.50 -6.80 4.46
N GLN A 231 9.15 -5.79 3.65
CA GLN A 231 9.43 -4.35 3.83
C GLN A 231 10.91 -3.92 3.78
N LEU A 232 11.88 -4.82 3.88
CA LEU A 232 13.31 -4.49 4.01
C LEU A 232 14.17 -4.84 2.78
N GLU A 233 13.55 -5.12 1.64
CA GLU A 233 14.25 -5.69 0.47
C GLU A 233 14.94 -4.66 -0.45
N SER A 234 14.48 -3.41 -0.44
CA SER A 234 14.95 -2.39 -1.40
C SER A 234 16.42 -2.04 -1.18
N GLY A 235 17.15 -1.68 -2.25
CA GLY A 235 18.58 -1.40 -2.17
C GLY A 235 18.95 -0.35 -1.12
N GLY A 236 18.21 0.77 -1.06
CA GLY A 236 18.48 1.79 -0.05
C GLY A 236 18.03 1.39 1.36
N MET A 237 16.98 0.58 1.52
CA MET A 237 16.60 0.04 2.83
C MET A 237 17.65 -0.96 3.36
N ARG A 238 18.25 -1.77 2.48
CA ARG A 238 19.37 -2.66 2.80
C ARG A 238 20.58 -1.91 3.33
N ASP A 239 20.96 -0.84 2.64
CA ASP A 239 22.04 0.05 3.07
C ASP A 239 21.71 0.70 4.41
N LEU A 240 20.45 1.07 4.60
CA LEU A 240 19.99 1.67 5.83
C LEU A 240 20.06 0.70 7.02
N CYS A 241 19.63 -0.56 6.85
CA CYS A 241 19.78 -1.61 7.87
C CYS A 241 21.25 -1.75 8.33
N ARG A 242 22.20 -1.76 7.39
CA ARG A 242 23.65 -1.85 7.71
C ARG A 242 24.17 -0.67 8.53
N LYS A 243 23.72 0.55 8.20
CA LYS A 243 24.14 1.79 8.88
C LYS A 243 23.46 1.99 10.24
N PHE A 244 22.20 1.56 10.35
CA PHE A 244 21.39 1.79 11.54
C PHE A 244 21.78 0.88 12.71
N LYS A 245 22.21 -0.36 12.43
CA LYS A 245 22.48 -1.38 13.47
C LYS A 245 21.24 -1.67 14.32
N LEU A 246 20.36 -2.48 13.76
CA LEU A 246 19.15 -3.04 14.36
C LEU A 246 19.49 -3.92 15.57
N GLY A 247 18.64 -3.87 16.59
CA GLY A 247 18.72 -4.76 17.75
C GLY A 247 17.39 -4.93 18.50
N SER A 248 16.29 -4.46 17.90
CA SER A 248 14.93 -4.56 18.47
C SER A 248 13.89 -4.36 17.36
N ILE A 249 12.61 -4.62 17.64
CA ILE A 249 11.51 -4.46 16.67
C ILE A 249 11.17 -2.98 16.47
N GLU A 250 11.31 -2.18 17.52
CA GLU A 250 11.16 -0.72 17.56
C GLU A 250 12.09 -0.07 16.53
N HIS A 251 13.33 -0.56 16.42
CA HIS A 251 14.28 -0.14 15.40
C HIS A 251 13.80 -0.42 13.97
N ILE A 252 13.16 -1.57 13.72
CA ILE A 252 12.59 -1.89 12.40
C ILE A 252 11.42 -0.95 12.11
N THR A 253 10.58 -0.68 13.11
CA THR A 253 9.45 0.24 13.01
C THR A 253 9.91 1.65 12.65
N ALA A 254 10.97 2.15 13.30
CA ALA A 254 11.58 3.45 13.01
C ALA A 254 12.14 3.52 11.59
N LEU A 255 12.82 2.48 11.12
CA LEU A 255 13.35 2.40 9.75
C LEU A 255 12.24 2.50 8.70
N VAL A 256 11.17 1.74 8.87
CA VAL A 256 10.02 1.72 7.95
C VAL A 256 9.28 3.07 7.97
N ALA A 257 9.26 3.77 9.12
CA ALA A 257 8.69 5.11 9.23
C ALA A 257 9.56 6.17 8.53
N LEU A 258 10.89 6.11 8.72
CA LEU A 258 11.84 7.08 8.16
C LEU A 258 12.07 6.91 6.66
N TYR A 259 11.98 5.69 6.13
CA TYR A 259 12.22 5.39 4.72
C TYR A 259 10.99 5.69 3.84
N ARG A 260 10.48 6.92 3.96
CA ARG A 260 9.34 7.44 3.19
C ARG A 260 9.69 8.82 2.59
N PRO A 261 9.10 9.21 1.45
CA PRO A 261 9.28 10.56 0.91
C PRO A 261 8.94 11.62 1.97
N GLY A 262 9.85 12.58 2.20
CA GLY A 262 9.78 13.57 3.28
C GLY A 262 10.73 13.22 4.44
N PRO A 263 10.43 12.23 5.29
CA PRO A 263 11.30 11.82 6.39
C PRO A 263 12.68 11.29 5.97
N MET A 264 12.86 10.87 4.71
CA MET A 264 14.14 10.35 4.21
C MET A 264 15.31 11.33 4.39
N ASP A 265 15.05 12.64 4.32
CA ASP A 265 16.09 13.68 4.50
C ASP A 265 16.59 13.74 5.95
N LEU A 266 15.81 13.22 6.91
CA LEU A 266 16.14 13.16 8.33
C LEU A 266 16.99 11.93 8.70
N ILE A 267 17.05 10.92 7.82
CA ILE A 267 17.76 9.66 8.07
C ILE A 267 19.22 9.88 8.49
N PRO A 268 20.03 10.71 7.80
CA PRO A 268 21.43 10.90 8.18
C PRO A 268 21.57 11.45 9.60
N ASP A 269 20.71 12.41 9.97
CA ASP A 269 20.74 13.04 11.29
C ASP A 269 20.29 12.08 12.39
N PHE A 270 19.25 11.29 12.12
CA PHE A 270 18.77 10.24 13.02
C PHE A 270 19.87 9.20 13.32
N ILE A 271 20.58 8.72 12.30
CA ILE A 271 21.68 7.76 12.46
C ILE A 271 22.82 8.33 13.30
N ARG A 272 23.22 9.60 13.07
CA ARG A 272 24.28 10.24 13.84
C ARG A 272 23.92 10.40 15.32
N ARG A 273 22.68 10.80 15.62
CA ARG A 273 22.18 10.89 17.00
C ARG A 273 22.19 9.52 17.68
N ARG A 274 21.72 8.49 16.98
CA ARG A 274 21.73 7.11 17.47
C ARG A 274 23.12 6.61 17.83
N HIS A 275 24.12 6.91 17.00
CA HIS A 275 25.52 6.51 17.24
C HIS A 275 26.26 7.44 18.23
N GLY A 276 25.57 8.43 18.81
CA GLY A 276 26.16 9.38 19.76
C GLY A 276 27.11 10.39 19.12
N GLU A 277 27.12 10.52 17.79
CA GLU A 277 27.93 11.50 17.07
C GLU A 277 27.36 12.92 17.21
N VAL A 278 26.06 13.02 17.50
CA VAL A 278 25.33 14.28 17.72
C VAL A 278 24.50 14.13 18.99
N GLU A 279 24.58 15.14 19.87
CA GLU A 279 23.79 15.19 21.10
C GLU A 279 22.28 15.29 20.80
N ILE A 280 21.49 14.53 21.55
CA ILE A 280 20.03 14.55 21.46
C ILE A 280 19.52 15.70 22.33
N ASN A 281 19.05 16.76 21.68
CA ASN A 281 18.45 17.90 22.35
C ASN A 281 16.93 17.85 22.22
N TYR A 282 16.23 17.70 23.35
CA TYR A 282 14.78 17.78 23.39
C TYR A 282 14.35 19.24 23.54
N PRO A 283 13.45 19.76 22.68
CA PRO A 283 12.94 21.13 22.81
C PRO A 283 12.25 21.41 24.15
N HIS A 284 11.73 20.38 24.81
CA HIS A 284 11.05 20.46 26.10
C HIS A 284 11.19 19.14 26.87
N PRO A 285 11.35 19.15 28.21
CA PRO A 285 11.51 17.92 29.01
C PRO A 285 10.36 16.91 28.86
N LEU A 286 9.14 17.38 28.60
CA LEU A 286 7.98 16.49 28.35
C LEU A 286 8.09 15.67 27.06
N LEU A 287 8.96 16.04 26.12
CA LEU A 287 9.18 15.29 24.89
C LEU A 287 10.17 14.14 25.08
N GLU A 288 11.06 14.23 26.07
CA GLU A 288 12.02 13.17 26.36
C GLU A 288 11.37 11.80 26.57
N PRO A 289 10.35 11.61 27.45
CA PRO A 289 9.77 10.28 27.65
C PRO A 289 9.05 9.72 26.41
N ILE A 290 8.72 10.56 25.42
CA ILE A 290 8.01 10.17 24.20
C ILE A 290 8.99 9.89 23.05
N ALA A 291 10.10 10.62 22.97
CA ALA A 291 11.02 10.61 21.84
C ALA A 291 12.41 10.03 22.16
N LYS A 292 12.58 9.44 23.34
CA LYS A 292 13.84 8.84 23.80
C LYS A 292 14.14 7.47 23.20
N GLU A 293 13.10 6.71 22.86
CA GLU A 293 13.19 5.42 22.18
C GLU A 293 13.81 5.56 20.77
#